data_AF-A0AAV1ITV5-F1
#
_entry.id   AF-A0AAV1ITV5-F1
#
_cell.length_a   1.000
_cell.length_b   1.000
_cell.length_c   1.000
_cell.angle_alpha   90.00
_cell.angle_beta   90.00
_cell.angle_gamma   90.00
#
_symmetry.space_group_name_H-M   'P 1'
#
loop_
_entity.id
_entity.type
_entity.pdbx_description
1 polymer ?
#
loop_
_entity_poly.entity_id
_entity_poly.type
_entity_poly.pdbx_seq_one_letter_code
_entity_poly.pdbx_strand_id
1 'polypeptide(L)'
;MMTFTSEQLATLRKIAQQATQGEWRAFISPDTGTYAVHTPGDERCGDIIKWPGFDDQKNAENNAEFIAAFNPKLVLALLDERERNQQYIKRRDQENEDIALTVGKLRVELETAKSKLNEQREYYEGVISDGSKRIAKLESNEVREDGNQFLVVRHPGKTPVIKHCTGDLEEFLRQLIEQDPLVTIDIITHRYYGVGGQWVQDAGEYLHMMSDAGIRIKGE
;
A
#
# COMPACT_ATOMS: atom_id res chain seq x y z
N MET A 1 43.69 3.22 4.59
CA MET A 1 43.39 1.81 4.90
C MET A 1 44.26 0.96 3.97
N MET A 2 45.19 0.15 4.47
CA MET A 2 45.99 -0.71 3.59
C MET A 2 45.10 -1.86 3.11
N THR A 3 44.92 -1.97 1.80
CA THR A 3 44.21 -3.09 1.16
C THR A 3 45.22 -3.97 0.46
N PHE A 4 45.31 -5.24 0.86
CA PHE A 4 46.12 -6.23 0.15
C PHE A 4 45.55 -6.47 -1.26
N THR A 5 46.43 -6.52 -2.25
CA THR A 5 46.05 -6.88 -3.63
C THR A 5 45.67 -8.36 -3.72
N SER A 6 44.90 -8.73 -4.75
CA SER A 6 44.56 -10.14 -5.00
C SER A 6 45.80 -11.01 -5.20
N GLU A 7 46.86 -10.45 -5.80
CA GLU A 7 48.14 -11.13 -5.99
C GLU A 7 48.88 -11.36 -4.67
N GLN A 8 48.89 -10.37 -3.77
CA GLN A 8 49.48 -10.52 -2.44
C GLN A 8 48.79 -11.63 -1.64
N LEU A 9 47.47 -11.73 -1.74
CA LEU A 9 46.69 -12.74 -1.02
C LEU A 9 46.81 -14.12 -1.64
N ALA A 10 46.89 -14.22 -2.97
CA ALA A 10 47.19 -15.47 -3.65
C ALA A 10 48.59 -15.97 -3.29
N THR A 11 49.57 -15.06 -3.21
CA THR A 11 50.92 -15.37 -2.76
C THR A 11 50.93 -15.85 -1.31
N LEU A 12 50.23 -15.16 -0.42
CA LEU A 12 50.09 -15.56 0.98
C LEU A 12 49.44 -16.94 1.12
N ARG A 13 48.37 -17.22 0.36
CA ARG A 13 47.71 -18.53 0.34
C ARG A 13 48.69 -19.62 -0.08
N LYS A 14 49.47 -19.40 -1.14
CA LYS A 14 50.46 -20.36 -1.63
C LYS A 14 51.53 -20.65 -0.57
N ILE A 15 52.07 -19.60 0.06
CA ILE A 15 53.06 -19.74 1.14
C ILE A 15 52.46 -20.52 2.31
N ALA A 16 51.24 -20.18 2.73
CA ALA A 16 50.57 -20.87 3.84
C ALA A 16 50.28 -22.35 3.51
N GLN A 17 49.92 -22.69 2.27
CA GLN A 17 49.72 -24.09 1.85
C GLN A 17 51.01 -24.92 1.86
N GLN A 18 52.16 -24.28 1.58
CA GLN A 18 53.47 -24.95 1.54
C GLN A 18 54.12 -25.07 2.92
N ALA A 19 53.71 -24.25 3.88
CA ALA A 19 54.23 -24.27 5.23
C ALA A 19 53.74 -25.51 6.03
N THR A 20 54.43 -25.83 7.12
CA THR A 20 54.07 -26.93 8.02
C THR A 20 52.67 -26.71 8.59
N GLN A 21 51.75 -27.61 8.26
CA GLN A 21 50.38 -27.54 8.76
C GLN A 21 50.29 -28.04 10.20
N GLY A 22 49.27 -27.55 10.93
CA GLY A 22 49.01 -27.97 12.31
C GLY A 22 49.16 -26.84 13.31
N GLU A 23 49.16 -27.20 14.60
CA GLU A 23 49.39 -26.27 15.70
C GLU A 23 50.87 -25.87 15.73
N TRP A 24 51.13 -24.58 15.91
CA TRP A 24 52.47 -24.05 16.18
C TRP A 24 52.47 -23.50 17.61
N ARG A 25 53.60 -23.61 18.30
CA ARG A 25 53.79 -23.14 19.69
C ARG A 25 54.98 -22.22 19.79
N ALA A 26 54.88 -21.22 20.66
CA ALA A 26 56.01 -20.40 21.02
C ALA A 26 56.89 -21.14 22.03
N PHE A 27 58.20 -21.05 21.84
CA PHE A 27 59.22 -21.50 22.78
C PHE A 27 59.94 -20.26 23.33
N ILE A 28 59.81 -20.05 24.64
CA ILE A 28 60.30 -18.86 25.33
C ILE A 28 61.32 -19.30 26.38
N SER A 29 62.57 -18.87 26.24
CA SER A 29 63.66 -19.15 27.18
C SER A 29 64.49 -17.88 27.40
N PRO A 30 64.12 -17.07 28.40
CA PRO A 30 64.82 -15.82 28.72
C PRO A 30 66.28 -16.05 29.13
N ASP A 31 66.55 -17.10 29.91
CA ASP A 31 67.88 -17.45 30.42
C ASP A 31 68.90 -17.70 29.31
N THR A 32 68.43 -18.23 28.17
CA THR A 32 69.25 -18.51 26.99
C THR A 32 69.00 -17.52 25.86
N GLY A 33 68.25 -16.44 26.12
CA GLY A 33 67.86 -15.43 25.12
C GLY A 33 67.22 -16.03 23.87
N THR A 34 66.46 -17.11 24.00
CA THR A 34 65.91 -17.87 22.86
C THR A 34 64.39 -17.74 22.82
N TYR A 35 63.90 -17.16 21.73
CA TYR A 35 62.48 -16.97 21.45
C TYR A 35 62.20 -17.52 20.05
N ALA A 36 61.35 -18.53 19.95
CA ALA A 36 61.20 -19.30 18.73
C ALA A 36 59.79 -19.87 18.55
N VAL A 37 59.52 -20.44 17.38
CA VAL A 37 58.27 -21.14 17.08
C VAL A 37 58.58 -22.58 16.66
N HIS A 38 57.79 -23.53 17.12
CA HIS A 38 57.96 -24.96 16.86
C HIS A 38 56.63 -25.70 16.74
N THR A 39 56.66 -26.94 16.27
CA THR A 39 55.50 -27.85 16.28
C THR A 39 55.44 -28.67 17.58
N PRO A 40 54.24 -29.01 18.09
CA PRO A 40 54.11 -29.92 19.23
C PRO A 40 54.72 -31.30 18.92
N GLY A 41 55.53 -31.83 19.84
CA GLY A 41 56.13 -33.16 19.73
C GLY A 41 57.63 -33.19 19.45
N ASP A 42 58.27 -32.04 19.20
CA ASP A 42 59.72 -31.95 19.17
C ASP A 42 60.28 -31.67 20.58
N GLU A 43 60.98 -32.65 21.15
CA GLU A 43 61.66 -32.56 22.45
C GLU A 43 63.14 -32.16 22.30
N ARG A 44 63.66 -31.98 21.08
CA ARG A 44 65.10 -31.88 20.80
C ARG A 44 65.47 -30.77 19.81
N CYS A 45 64.93 -29.57 19.98
CA CYS A 45 65.38 -28.36 19.27
C CYS A 45 65.59 -28.51 17.74
N GLY A 46 64.95 -29.49 17.09
CA GLY A 46 65.21 -29.89 15.70
C GLY A 46 64.28 -29.17 14.72
N ASP A 47 63.05 -28.90 15.16
CA ASP A 47 61.97 -28.25 14.42
C ASP A 47 61.68 -26.86 15.00
N ILE A 48 62.74 -26.12 15.37
CA ILE A 48 62.65 -24.77 15.94
C ILE A 48 63.05 -23.73 14.88
N ILE A 49 62.16 -22.77 14.60
CA ILE A 49 62.51 -21.53 13.92
C ILE A 49 63.16 -20.59 14.94
N LYS A 50 64.46 -20.76 15.18
CA LYS A 50 65.25 -19.86 16.04
C LYS A 50 65.69 -18.65 15.23
N TRP A 51 65.26 -17.48 15.65
CA TRP A 51 65.61 -16.21 15.00
C TRP A 51 66.08 -15.19 16.04
N PRO A 52 66.96 -14.24 15.68
CA PRO A 52 67.59 -13.33 16.65
C PRO A 52 66.64 -12.27 17.23
N GLY A 53 65.37 -12.23 16.82
CA GLY A 53 64.44 -11.17 17.16
C GLY A 53 64.53 -9.95 16.22
N PHE A 54 63.57 -9.03 16.36
CA PHE A 54 63.63 -7.65 15.86
C PHE A 54 63.69 -6.71 17.08
N ASP A 55 64.01 -5.43 16.87
CA ASP A 55 63.95 -4.39 17.93
C ASP A 55 64.70 -4.79 19.21
N ASP A 56 65.94 -5.25 19.05
CA ASP A 56 66.82 -5.67 20.15
C ASP A 56 66.18 -6.70 21.11
N GLN A 57 65.29 -7.56 20.59
CA GLN A 57 64.54 -8.58 21.33
C GLN A 57 63.54 -8.06 22.38
N LYS A 58 63.27 -6.75 22.44
CA LYS A 58 62.34 -6.16 23.42
C LYS A 58 60.94 -6.79 23.38
N ASN A 59 60.52 -7.26 22.22
CA ASN A 59 59.20 -7.86 21.97
C ASN A 59 59.29 -9.33 21.53
N ALA A 60 60.41 -10.00 21.77
CA ALA A 60 60.68 -11.31 21.18
C ALA A 60 59.69 -12.40 21.61
N GLU A 61 59.24 -12.38 22.87
CA GLU A 61 58.21 -13.28 23.39
C GLU A 61 56.87 -13.07 22.66
N ASN A 62 56.34 -11.86 22.69
CA ASN A 62 55.09 -11.50 22.01
C ASN A 62 55.11 -11.84 20.52
N ASN A 63 56.24 -11.63 19.85
CA ASN A 63 56.39 -11.94 18.43
C ASN A 63 56.34 -13.46 18.17
N ALA A 64 57.00 -14.26 19.01
CA ALA A 64 56.95 -15.72 18.90
C ALA A 64 55.53 -16.26 19.14
N GLU A 65 54.84 -15.75 20.16
CA GLU A 65 53.44 -16.08 20.43
C GLU A 65 52.53 -15.69 19.27
N PHE A 66 52.70 -14.48 18.72
CA PHE A 66 51.92 -14.02 17.59
C PHE A 66 52.12 -14.91 16.35
N ILE A 67 53.37 -15.23 16.00
CA ILE A 67 53.67 -16.08 14.83
C ILE A 67 53.12 -17.49 15.04
N ALA A 68 53.23 -18.05 16.25
CA ALA A 68 52.68 -19.36 16.58
C ALA A 68 51.15 -19.39 16.48
N ALA A 69 50.48 -18.34 16.99
CA ALA A 69 49.03 -18.19 16.86
C ALA A 69 48.60 -17.99 15.40
N PHE A 70 49.36 -17.20 14.63
CA PHE A 70 49.14 -16.92 13.22
C PHE A 70 49.74 -18.01 12.30
N ASN A 71 49.52 -19.27 12.68
CA ASN A 71 49.99 -20.43 11.93
C ASN A 71 49.30 -20.55 10.55
N PRO A 72 49.85 -21.36 9.64
CA PRO A 72 49.33 -21.48 8.28
C PRO A 72 47.86 -21.91 8.20
N LYS A 73 47.40 -22.76 9.13
CA LYS A 73 46.00 -23.22 9.18
C LYS A 73 45.05 -22.05 9.46
N LEU A 74 45.40 -21.17 10.42
CA LEU A 74 44.59 -19.98 10.72
C LEU A 74 44.58 -19.01 9.52
N VAL A 75 45.73 -18.78 8.89
CA VAL A 75 45.84 -17.90 7.71
C VAL A 75 44.92 -18.37 6.60
N LEU A 76 44.92 -19.67 6.28
CA LEU A 76 44.05 -20.23 5.25
C LEU A 76 42.57 -20.06 5.59
N ALA A 77 42.18 -20.31 6.84
CA ALA A 77 40.79 -20.11 7.29
C ALA A 77 40.33 -18.65 7.14
N LEU A 78 41.18 -17.68 7.49
CA LEU A 78 40.89 -16.25 7.34
C LEU A 78 40.77 -15.85 5.87
N LEU A 79 41.61 -16.42 4.99
CA LEU A 79 41.52 -16.19 3.55
C LEU A 79 40.24 -16.78 2.96
N ASP A 80 39.85 -17.99 3.38
CA ASP A 80 38.59 -18.63 2.96
C ASP A 80 37.37 -17.83 3.42
N GLU A 81 37.38 -17.31 4.66
CA GLU A 81 36.32 -16.43 5.16
C GLU A 81 36.24 -15.12 4.37
N ARG A 82 37.39 -14.49 4.10
CA ARG A 82 37.45 -13.28 3.27
C ARG A 82 36.85 -13.52 1.89
N GLU A 83 37.26 -14.61 1.21
CA GLU A 83 36.77 -14.94 -0.12
C GLU A 83 35.25 -15.19 -0.14
N ARG A 84 34.73 -15.92 0.86
CA ARG A 84 33.27 -16.11 1.02
C ARG A 84 32.54 -14.79 1.23
N ASN A 85 33.07 -13.91 2.08
CA ASN A 85 32.48 -12.59 2.33
C ASN A 85 32.48 -11.71 1.07
N GLN A 86 33.56 -11.75 0.28
CA GLN A 86 33.62 -11.04 -1.01
C GLN A 86 32.60 -11.57 -2.01
N GLN A 87 32.41 -12.88 -2.08
CA GLN A 87 31.37 -13.47 -2.93
C GLN A 87 29.96 -13.08 -2.48
N TYR A 88 29.72 -13.03 -1.16
CA TYR A 88 28.44 -12.58 -0.61
C TYR A 88 28.12 -11.14 -0.99
N ILE A 89 29.09 -10.23 -0.84
CA ILE A 89 28.94 -8.82 -1.22
C ILE A 89 28.60 -8.71 -2.71
N LYS A 90 29.34 -9.40 -3.59
CA LYS A 90 29.05 -9.40 -5.03
C LYS A 90 27.62 -9.86 -5.35
N ARG A 91 27.12 -10.91 -4.68
CA ARG A 91 25.74 -11.37 -4.88
C ARG A 91 24.72 -10.33 -4.41
N ARG A 92 24.97 -9.67 -3.28
CA ARG A 92 24.09 -8.61 -2.75
C ARG A 92 24.09 -7.39 -3.65
N ASP A 93 25.23 -7.03 -4.23
CA ASP A 93 25.31 -5.92 -5.18
C ASP A 93 24.49 -6.22 -6.44
N GLN A 94 24.59 -7.44 -6.98
CA GLN A 94 23.77 -7.88 -8.11
C GLN A 94 22.27 -7.87 -7.77
N GLU A 95 21.89 -8.43 -6.62
CA GLU A 95 20.50 -8.45 -6.16
C GLU A 95 19.95 -7.02 -6.00
N ASN A 96 20.74 -6.11 -5.46
CA ASN A 96 20.38 -4.70 -5.30
C ASN A 96 20.21 -4.01 -6.66
N GLU A 97 21.04 -4.33 -7.65
CA GLU A 97 20.91 -3.81 -9.01
C GLU A 97 19.61 -4.29 -9.67
N ASP A 98 19.29 -5.58 -9.56
CA ASP A 98 18.06 -6.17 -10.08
C ASP A 98 16.81 -5.56 -9.41
N ILE A 99 16.88 -5.34 -8.09
CA ILE A 99 15.84 -4.64 -7.33
C ILE A 99 15.69 -3.20 -7.83
N ALA A 100 16.79 -2.47 -8.03
CA ALA A 100 16.75 -1.10 -8.52
C ALA A 100 16.10 -0.99 -9.90
N LEU A 101 16.41 -1.93 -10.81
CA LEU A 101 15.79 -2.00 -12.14
C LEU A 101 14.28 -2.27 -12.04
N THR A 102 13.88 -3.19 -11.16
CA THR A 102 12.47 -3.54 -10.96
C THR A 102 11.68 -2.37 -10.36
N VAL A 103 12.22 -1.73 -9.32
CA VAL A 103 11.63 -0.54 -8.71
C VAL A 103 11.54 0.61 -9.72
N GLY A 104 12.54 0.76 -10.59
CA GLY A 104 12.52 1.73 -11.69
C GLY A 104 11.35 1.51 -12.64
N LYS A 105 11.11 0.27 -13.10
CA LYS A 105 9.98 -0.08 -13.97
C LYS A 105 8.64 0.18 -13.29
N LEU A 106 8.47 -0.29 -12.05
CA LEU A 106 7.23 -0.10 -11.30
C LEU A 106 6.90 1.37 -11.06
N ARG A 107 7.91 2.24 -10.86
CA ARG A 107 7.68 3.69 -10.75
C ARG A 107 7.11 4.27 -12.04
N VAL A 108 7.66 3.89 -13.20
CA VAL A 108 7.15 4.36 -14.51
C VAL A 108 5.73 3.87 -14.75
N GLU A 109 5.45 2.60 -14.47
CA GLU A 109 4.11 2.02 -14.59
C GLU A 109 3.11 2.72 -13.66
N LEU A 110 3.50 2.99 -12.41
CA LEU A 110 2.68 3.70 -11.44
C LEU A 110 2.35 5.13 -11.91
N GLU A 111 3.32 5.89 -12.39
CA GLU A 111 3.08 7.24 -12.89
C GLU A 111 2.20 7.24 -14.15
N THR A 112 2.38 6.25 -15.03
CA THR A 112 1.50 6.06 -16.20
C THR A 112 0.06 5.75 -15.77
N ALA A 113 -0.14 4.87 -14.79
CA ALA A 113 -1.46 4.53 -14.28
C ALA A 113 -2.14 5.73 -13.59
N LYS A 114 -1.39 6.52 -12.82
CA LYS A 114 -1.89 7.77 -12.21
C LYS A 114 -2.32 8.78 -13.27
N SER A 115 -1.52 8.97 -14.33
CA SER A 115 -1.89 9.89 -15.43
C SER A 115 -3.23 9.50 -16.05
N LYS A 116 -3.40 8.21 -16.38
CA LYS A 116 -4.65 7.69 -16.95
C LYS A 116 -5.85 7.89 -16.02
N LEU A 117 -5.66 7.69 -14.71
CA LEU A 117 -6.73 7.94 -13.74
C LEU A 117 -7.10 9.42 -13.67
N ASN A 118 -6.11 10.32 -13.76
CA ASN A 118 -6.37 11.75 -13.78
C ASN A 118 -7.13 12.17 -15.05
N GLU A 119 -6.72 11.66 -16.22
CA GLU A 119 -7.42 11.91 -17.49
C GLU A 119 -8.88 11.41 -17.44
N GLN A 120 -9.12 10.22 -16.88
CA GLN A 120 -10.48 9.71 -16.69
C GLN A 120 -11.30 10.58 -15.74
N ARG A 121 -10.68 11.04 -14.64
CA ARG A 121 -11.34 11.94 -13.69
C ARG A 121 -11.77 13.23 -14.36
N GLU A 122 -10.88 13.89 -15.10
CA GLU A 122 -11.18 15.13 -15.82
C GLU A 122 -12.31 14.93 -16.84
N TYR A 123 -12.31 13.80 -17.55
CA TYR A 123 -13.40 13.44 -18.48
C TYR A 123 -14.75 13.36 -17.77
N TYR A 124 -14.84 12.61 -16.67
CA TYR A 124 -16.09 12.45 -15.93
C TYR A 124 -16.56 13.76 -15.28
N GLU A 125 -15.64 14.57 -14.75
CA GLU A 125 -15.96 15.91 -14.24
C GLU A 125 -16.57 16.79 -15.34
N GLY A 126 -16.04 16.71 -16.57
CA GLY A 126 -16.60 17.39 -17.74
C GLY A 126 -18.03 16.91 -18.10
N VAL A 127 -18.23 15.60 -18.19
CA VAL A 127 -19.55 15.00 -18.49
C VAL A 127 -20.60 15.39 -17.44
N ILE A 128 -20.22 15.33 -16.16
CA ILE A 128 -21.10 15.71 -15.05
C ILE A 128 -21.42 17.20 -15.09
N SER A 129 -20.43 18.05 -15.37
CA SER A 129 -20.62 19.51 -15.52
C SER A 129 -21.62 19.84 -16.63
N ASP A 130 -21.45 19.25 -17.81
CA ASP A 130 -22.34 19.49 -18.95
C ASP A 130 -23.74 18.90 -18.72
N GLY A 131 -23.83 17.72 -18.11
CA GLY A 131 -25.09 17.14 -17.65
C GLY A 131 -25.81 18.05 -16.64
N SER A 132 -25.09 18.60 -15.67
CA SER A 132 -25.64 19.50 -14.66
C SER A 132 -26.16 20.80 -15.29
N LYS A 133 -25.43 21.39 -16.24
CA LYS A 133 -25.90 22.57 -17.02
C LYS A 133 -27.17 22.24 -17.82
N ARG A 134 -27.24 21.04 -18.42
CA ARG A 134 -28.41 20.60 -19.18
C ARG A 134 -29.64 20.45 -18.28
N ILE A 135 -29.48 19.83 -17.11
CA ILE A 135 -30.54 19.68 -16.10
C ILE A 135 -31.03 21.06 -15.66
N ALA A 136 -30.13 21.96 -15.25
CA ALA A 136 -30.49 23.31 -14.83
C ALA A 136 -31.27 24.09 -15.92
N LYS A 137 -30.88 23.94 -17.19
CA LYS A 137 -31.62 24.53 -18.34
C LYS A 137 -33.00 23.90 -18.53
N LEU A 138 -33.13 22.59 -18.33
CA LEU A 138 -34.42 21.92 -18.46
C LEU A 138 -35.35 22.28 -17.30
N GLU A 139 -34.82 22.36 -16.08
CA GLU A 139 -35.54 22.83 -14.88
C GLU A 139 -35.99 24.29 -15.04
N SER A 140 -35.16 25.17 -15.60
CA SER A 140 -35.56 26.56 -15.86
C SER A 140 -36.65 26.69 -16.93
N ASN A 141 -36.73 25.73 -17.83
CA ASN A 141 -37.75 25.67 -18.89
C ASN A 141 -38.98 24.85 -18.47
N GLU A 142 -38.98 24.27 -17.26
CA GLU A 142 -40.10 23.50 -16.76
C GLU A 142 -41.28 24.44 -16.48
N VAL A 143 -42.42 24.12 -17.07
CA VAL A 143 -43.67 24.85 -16.82
C VAL A 143 -44.44 24.06 -15.77
N ARG A 144 -44.43 24.57 -14.54
CA ARG A 144 -45.29 24.06 -13.46
C ARG A 144 -46.64 24.75 -13.58
N GLU A 145 -47.65 23.99 -14.00
CA GLU A 145 -49.03 24.46 -13.88
C GLU A 145 -49.45 24.27 -12.42
N ASP A 146 -49.09 25.25 -11.57
CA ASP A 146 -49.56 25.29 -10.19
C ASP A 146 -51.09 25.24 -10.18
N GLY A 147 -51.64 24.12 -9.70
CA GLY A 147 -53.08 23.87 -9.65
C GLY A 147 -53.68 22.96 -10.73
N ASN A 148 -52.90 22.40 -11.68
CA ASN A 148 -53.42 21.39 -12.61
C ASN A 148 -53.45 19.98 -11.99
N GLN A 149 -54.15 19.88 -10.87
CA GLN A 149 -54.46 18.63 -10.19
C GLN A 149 -55.83 18.14 -10.64
N PHE A 150 -55.95 16.85 -10.89
CA PHE A 150 -57.24 16.20 -11.09
C PHE A 150 -57.29 14.86 -10.38
N LEU A 151 -58.51 14.51 -9.99
CA LEU A 151 -58.87 13.32 -9.25
C LEU A 151 -59.63 12.40 -10.19
N VAL A 152 -59.26 11.12 -10.21
CA VAL A 152 -60.06 10.08 -10.85
C VAL A 152 -60.95 9.47 -9.79
N VAL A 153 -62.25 9.74 -9.87
CA VAL A 153 -63.25 9.32 -8.87
C VAL A 153 -64.11 8.20 -9.45
N ARG A 154 -64.26 7.10 -8.70
CA ARG A 154 -65.12 5.96 -9.06
C ARG A 154 -66.26 5.80 -8.06
N HIS A 155 -67.43 5.47 -8.61
CA HIS A 155 -68.61 5.08 -7.83
C HIS A 155 -69.08 3.70 -8.29
N PRO A 156 -69.57 2.84 -7.38
CA PRO A 156 -70.07 1.51 -7.76
C PRO A 156 -71.16 1.59 -8.83
N GLY A 157 -71.00 0.80 -9.91
CA GLY A 157 -71.95 0.75 -11.02
C GLY A 157 -71.98 1.97 -11.95
N LYS A 158 -71.04 2.92 -11.82
CA LYS A 158 -70.93 4.11 -12.67
C LYS A 158 -69.56 4.19 -13.36
N THR A 159 -69.51 4.88 -14.50
CA THR A 159 -68.25 5.19 -15.20
C THR A 159 -67.39 6.15 -14.35
N PRO A 160 -66.06 5.93 -14.25
CA PRO A 160 -65.15 6.86 -13.57
C PRO A 160 -65.25 8.29 -14.11
N VAL A 161 -65.13 9.29 -13.23
CA VAL A 161 -65.22 10.72 -13.58
C VAL A 161 -63.94 11.43 -13.15
N ILE A 162 -63.44 12.32 -14.02
CA ILE A 162 -62.33 13.23 -13.69
C ILE A 162 -62.92 14.46 -13.00
N LYS A 163 -62.47 14.75 -11.77
CA LYS A 163 -62.83 15.97 -11.03
C LYS A 163 -61.60 16.85 -10.84
N HIS A 164 -61.77 18.15 -11.03
CA HIS A 164 -60.78 19.15 -10.65
C HIS A 164 -61.13 19.66 -9.24
N CYS A 165 -60.12 19.76 -8.38
CA CYS A 165 -60.30 20.36 -7.07
C CYS A 165 -60.40 21.88 -7.20
N THR A 166 -61.36 22.49 -6.50
CA THR A 166 -61.46 23.95 -6.34
C THR A 166 -61.31 24.27 -4.87
N GLY A 167 -60.21 24.91 -4.47
CA GLY A 167 -59.91 25.19 -3.06
C GLY A 167 -59.00 24.14 -2.42
N ASP A 168 -59.11 23.95 -1.10
CA ASP A 168 -58.29 23.01 -0.35
C ASP A 168 -58.57 21.55 -0.73
N LEU A 169 -57.52 20.81 -1.08
CA LEU A 169 -57.64 19.44 -1.59
C LEU A 169 -58.12 18.47 -0.50
N GLU A 170 -57.67 18.65 0.74
CA GLU A 170 -58.06 17.75 1.83
C GLU A 170 -59.54 17.91 2.16
N GLU A 171 -60.02 19.15 2.28
CA GLU A 171 -61.42 19.44 2.52
C GLU A 171 -62.30 18.90 1.39
N PHE A 172 -61.87 19.05 0.13
CA PHE A 172 -62.59 18.52 -1.03
C PHE A 172 -62.68 16.98 -1.01
N LEU A 173 -61.58 16.29 -0.66
CA LEU A 173 -61.56 14.83 -0.54
C LEU A 173 -62.48 14.36 0.60
N ARG A 174 -62.46 15.03 1.76
CA ARG A 174 -63.33 14.71 2.91
C ARG A 174 -64.80 14.87 2.55
N GLN A 175 -65.18 15.97 1.88
CA GLN A 175 -66.54 16.20 1.42
C GLN A 175 -67.02 15.13 0.43
N LEU A 176 -66.16 14.67 -0.48
CA LEU A 176 -66.51 13.59 -1.42
C LEU A 176 -66.82 12.26 -0.70
N ILE A 177 -65.99 11.89 0.28
CA ILE A 177 -66.13 10.66 1.05
C ILE A 177 -67.37 10.72 1.95
N GLU A 178 -67.64 11.87 2.55
CA GLU A 178 -68.82 12.07 3.41
C GLU A 178 -70.14 11.99 2.62
N GLN A 179 -70.15 12.52 1.38
CA GLN A 179 -71.34 12.48 0.51
C GLN A 179 -71.68 11.07 0.01
N ASP A 180 -70.69 10.21 -0.22
CA ASP A 180 -70.88 8.84 -0.67
C ASP A 180 -69.84 7.92 -0.01
N PRO A 181 -70.19 7.20 1.07
CA PRO A 181 -69.28 6.30 1.77
C PRO A 181 -68.74 5.14 0.91
N LEU A 182 -69.33 4.88 -0.27
CA LEU A 182 -68.87 3.85 -1.21
C LEU A 182 -68.00 4.41 -2.34
N VAL A 183 -67.71 5.72 -2.35
CA VAL A 183 -66.81 6.33 -3.34
C VAL A 183 -65.37 5.85 -3.14
N THR A 184 -64.66 5.58 -4.24
CA THR A 184 -63.22 5.36 -4.22
C THR A 184 -62.53 6.41 -5.08
N ILE A 185 -61.42 6.94 -4.59
CA ILE A 185 -60.56 7.87 -5.31
C ILE A 185 -59.23 7.16 -5.47
N ASP A 186 -58.91 6.72 -6.68
CA ASP A 186 -57.75 5.82 -6.84
C ASP A 186 -56.46 6.58 -7.10
N ILE A 187 -56.54 7.79 -7.68
CA ILE A 187 -55.37 8.52 -8.16
C ILE A 187 -55.56 10.03 -7.96
N ILE A 188 -54.62 10.66 -7.26
CA ILE A 188 -54.35 12.10 -7.32
C ILE A 188 -53.23 12.30 -8.34
N THR A 189 -53.54 12.97 -9.46
CA THR A 189 -52.54 13.27 -10.48
C THR A 189 -52.07 14.72 -10.36
N HIS A 190 -50.75 14.89 -10.33
CA HIS A 190 -50.08 16.17 -10.55
C HIS A 190 -49.45 16.14 -11.95
N ARG A 191 -49.89 17.05 -12.83
CA ARG A 191 -49.32 17.16 -14.17
C ARG A 191 -48.25 18.25 -14.20
N TYR A 192 -47.02 17.85 -14.54
CA TYR A 192 -45.92 18.76 -14.82
C TYR A 192 -45.60 18.69 -16.31
N TYR A 193 -45.53 19.84 -16.99
CA TYR A 193 -45.14 19.89 -18.40
C TYR A 193 -43.63 20.12 -18.50
N GLY A 194 -42.89 19.11 -18.96
CA GLY A 194 -41.42 19.15 -19.05
C GLY A 194 -40.78 17.83 -18.61
N VAL A 195 -39.63 17.89 -17.92
CA VAL A 195 -38.91 16.71 -17.41
C VAL A 195 -39.58 16.09 -16.18
N GLY A 196 -40.41 16.86 -15.46
CA GLY A 196 -41.07 16.45 -14.22
C GLY A 196 -42.13 15.35 -14.37
N GLY A 197 -42.53 15.00 -15.59
CA GLY A 197 -43.44 13.88 -15.85
C GLY A 197 -44.80 14.02 -15.14
N GLN A 198 -45.42 12.88 -14.85
CA GLN A 198 -46.67 12.80 -14.08
C GLN A 198 -46.35 12.20 -12.72
N TRP A 199 -46.70 12.89 -11.64
CA TRP A 199 -46.67 12.30 -10.30
C TRP A 199 -48.07 11.82 -9.94
N VAL A 200 -48.17 10.54 -9.58
CA VAL A 200 -49.42 9.85 -9.26
C VAL A 200 -49.29 9.34 -7.83
N GLN A 201 -50.23 9.74 -6.98
CA GLN A 201 -50.32 9.27 -5.60
C GLN A 201 -51.68 8.62 -5.35
N ASP A 202 -51.69 7.54 -4.57
CA ASP A 202 -52.93 6.95 -4.06
C ASP A 202 -53.62 7.91 -3.09
N ALA A 203 -54.94 8.10 -3.24
CA ALA A 203 -55.65 9.09 -2.43
C ALA A 203 -55.79 8.67 -0.96
N GLY A 204 -55.87 7.36 -0.68
CA GLY A 204 -55.90 6.85 0.69
C GLY A 204 -54.56 7.06 1.40
N GLU A 205 -53.45 6.81 0.72
CA GLU A 205 -52.11 7.08 1.23
C GLU A 205 -51.87 8.58 1.50
N TYR A 206 -52.34 9.45 0.60
CA TYR A 206 -52.27 10.91 0.80
C TYR A 206 -53.02 11.37 2.05
N LEU A 207 -54.27 10.91 2.24
CA LEU A 207 -55.08 11.27 3.42
C LEU A 207 -54.46 10.78 4.74
N HIS A 208 -53.84 9.60 4.72
CA HIS A 208 -53.12 9.07 5.88
C HIS A 208 -51.88 9.91 6.19
N MET A 209 -51.07 10.24 5.19
CA MET A 209 -49.90 11.09 5.34
C MET A 209 -50.23 12.48 5.88
N MET A 210 -51.30 13.11 5.41
CA MET A 210 -51.72 14.43 5.89
C MET A 210 -52.23 14.38 7.34
N SER A 211 -52.92 13.29 7.70
CA SER A 211 -53.36 13.05 9.09
C SER A 211 -52.16 12.85 10.04
N ASP A 212 -51.10 12.17 9.59
CA ASP A 212 -49.87 11.93 10.36
C ASP A 212 -48.95 13.16 10.43
N ALA A 213 -48.94 14.01 9.41
CA ALA A 213 -48.09 15.19 9.32
C ALA A 213 -48.46 16.32 10.30
N GLY A 214 -49.57 16.18 11.05
CA GLY A 214 -49.95 17.12 12.11
C GLY A 214 -50.18 18.55 11.64
N ILE A 215 -50.48 18.77 10.35
CA ILE A 215 -50.81 20.09 9.81
C ILE A 215 -52.23 20.44 10.25
N ARG A 216 -52.37 20.91 11.49
CA ARG A 216 -53.52 21.71 11.89
C ARG A 216 -53.45 23.02 11.12
N ILE A 217 -54.34 23.20 10.14
CA ILE A 217 -54.60 24.53 9.57
C ILE A 217 -55.03 25.44 10.74
N LYS A 218 -54.41 26.62 10.83
CA LYS A 218 -54.84 27.69 11.75
C LYS A 218 -56.32 28.00 11.50
N GLY A 219 -57.18 27.64 12.45
CA GLY A 219 -58.61 27.90 12.38
C GLY A 219 -59.43 27.40 13.57
N GLU A 220 -58.79 27.04 14.69
CA GLU A 220 -59.43 26.92 16.01
C GLU A 220 -58.87 27.98 16.96
#